data_AF-A0A8R7TZV4-F1
#
_entry.id   AF-A0A8R7TZV4-F1
#
_cell.length_a   1.000
_cell.length_b   1.000
_cell.length_c   1.000
_cell.angle_alpha   90.00
_cell.angle_beta   90.00
_cell.angle_gamma   90.00
#
_symmetry.space_group_name_H-M   'P 1'
#
loop_
_entity.id
_entity.type
_entity.pdbx_description
1 polymer ?
#
loop_
_entity_poly.entity_id
_entity_poly.type
_entity_poly.pdbx_seq_one_letter_code
_entity_poly.pdbx_strand_id
1 'polypeptide(L)'
;MAPSQPKSGLFVGINKGHVVTKRELPPRPSDRKGKGTKRVLFVRNLIREVAGFAPYEKRITELLKVGKDKRALKVAKRKLGTHKRAKKKREEMSSVLRKMRCVTTSLIIAVYIMDTILLCYPIVHFPFLF
;
A
#
# COMPACT_ATOMS: atom_id res chain seq x y z
N MET A 1 2.43 -20.24 -8.71
CA MET A 1 3.60 -20.80 -9.42
C MET A 1 3.18 -22.19 -9.86
N ALA A 2 3.24 -22.52 -11.15
CA ALA A 2 2.93 -23.89 -11.59
C ALA A 2 3.93 -24.89 -10.96
N PRO A 3 3.52 -26.13 -10.62
CA PRO A 3 4.45 -27.13 -10.11
C PRO A 3 5.58 -27.36 -11.11
N SER A 4 6.81 -27.51 -10.62
CA SER A 4 7.96 -27.76 -11.50
C SER A 4 7.76 -29.10 -12.20
N GLN A 5 7.85 -29.11 -13.53
CA GLN A 5 7.73 -30.32 -14.34
C GLN A 5 8.72 -31.41 -13.87
N PRO A 6 8.37 -32.70 -13.94
CA PRO A 6 9.27 -33.79 -13.57
C PRO A 6 10.53 -33.74 -14.45
N LYS A 7 11.68 -34.03 -13.84
CA LYS A 7 12.95 -34.09 -14.57
C LYS A 7 12.91 -35.28 -15.54
N SER A 8 13.48 -35.12 -16.73
CA SER A 8 13.41 -36.08 -17.83
C SER A 8 14.56 -37.09 -17.85
N GLY A 9 15.49 -37.07 -16.89
CA GLY A 9 16.64 -37.98 -16.87
C GLY A 9 17.73 -37.67 -17.89
N LEU A 10 17.54 -36.65 -18.75
CA LEU A 10 18.49 -36.23 -19.77
C LEU A 10 19.66 -35.44 -19.16
N PHE A 11 20.85 -35.53 -19.77
CA PHE A 11 22.05 -34.79 -19.36
C PHE A 11 22.01 -33.30 -19.72
N VAL A 12 21.29 -32.93 -20.80
CA VAL A 12 21.16 -31.55 -21.31
C VAL A 12 19.66 -31.23 -21.52
N GLY A 13 19.28 -29.94 -21.38
CA GLY A 13 17.89 -29.47 -21.50
C GLY A 13 17.36 -28.76 -20.25
N ILE A 14 16.14 -28.23 -20.33
CA ILE A 14 15.49 -27.43 -19.26
C ILE A 14 15.10 -28.31 -18.05
N ASN A 15 14.59 -29.52 -18.30
CA ASN A 15 14.17 -30.48 -17.27
C ASN A 15 15.23 -31.57 -17.02
N LYS A 16 16.51 -31.26 -17.26
CA LYS A 16 17.61 -32.21 -17.13
C LYS A 16 17.85 -32.68 -15.69
N GLY A 17 18.56 -33.80 -15.58
CA GLY A 17 19.01 -34.41 -14.34
C GLY A 17 18.14 -35.59 -13.89
N HIS A 18 18.60 -36.26 -12.83
CA HIS A 18 17.97 -37.47 -12.31
C HIS A 18 16.51 -37.24 -11.92
N VAL A 19 15.64 -38.16 -12.31
CA VAL A 19 14.23 -38.18 -11.93
C VAL A 19 14.15 -38.43 -10.43
N VAL A 20 13.88 -37.40 -9.63
CA VAL A 20 13.77 -37.50 -8.17
C VAL A 20 12.39 -36.99 -7.76
N THR A 21 11.70 -37.76 -6.93
CA THR A 21 10.46 -37.33 -6.28
C THR A 21 10.79 -36.29 -5.22
N LYS A 22 10.44 -35.03 -5.48
CA LYS A 22 10.69 -33.95 -4.52
C LYS A 22 9.69 -34.06 -3.37
N ARG A 23 10.19 -34.15 -2.14
CA ARG A 23 9.39 -34.04 -0.91
C ARG A 23 9.16 -32.58 -0.57
N GLU A 24 7.91 -32.20 -0.35
CA GLU A 24 7.58 -30.88 0.19
C GLU A 24 7.98 -30.83 1.68
N LEU A 25 9.01 -30.04 1.98
CA LEU A 25 9.50 -29.84 3.34
C LEU A 25 8.73 -28.68 4.00
N PRO A 26 8.41 -28.75 5.30
CA PRO A 26 7.84 -27.62 6.00
C PRO A 26 8.83 -26.44 6.00
N PRO A 27 8.36 -25.19 5.81
CA PRO A 27 9.23 -24.03 5.75
C PRO A 27 9.93 -23.82 7.09
N ARG A 28 11.24 -23.56 7.04
CA ARG A 28 12.05 -23.43 8.25
C ARG A 28 11.65 -22.16 9.01
N PRO A 29 11.70 -22.17 10.36
CA PRO A 29 11.45 -20.97 11.15
C PRO A 29 12.34 -19.78 10.76
N SER A 30 13.58 -20.01 10.32
CA SER A 30 14.51 -18.99 9.80
C SER A 30 13.93 -18.17 8.65
N ASP A 31 13.14 -18.81 7.78
CA ASP A 31 12.59 -18.20 6.57
C ASP A 31 11.43 -17.23 6.89
N ARG A 32 10.95 -17.24 8.14
CA ARG A 32 9.91 -16.33 8.63
C ARG A 32 10.48 -14.96 9.06
N LYS A 33 11.80 -14.79 9.10
CA LYS A 33 12.44 -13.53 9.49
C LYS A 33 12.06 -12.40 8.53
N GLY A 34 11.64 -11.26 9.09
CA GLY A 34 11.24 -10.07 8.32
C GLY A 34 9.73 -9.94 8.04
N LYS A 35 8.92 -10.96 8.35
CA LYS A 35 7.46 -10.85 8.32
C LYS A 35 6.98 -9.98 9.50
N GLY A 36 6.15 -8.98 9.22
CA GLY A 36 5.56 -8.13 10.26
C GLY A 36 4.40 -8.83 10.96
N THR A 37 4.43 -8.90 12.29
CA THR A 37 3.29 -9.35 13.09
C THR A 37 2.29 -8.21 13.29
N LYS A 38 1.04 -8.54 13.66
CA LYS A 38 -0.04 -7.55 13.90
C LYS A 38 0.39 -6.45 14.90
N ARG A 39 1.05 -6.85 16.00
CA ARG A 39 1.59 -5.92 17.01
C ARG A 39 2.62 -4.95 16.43
N VAL A 40 3.57 -5.46 15.63
CA VAL A 40 4.63 -4.61 15.04
C VAL A 40 4.05 -3.62 14.02
N LEU A 41 3.04 -4.02 13.26
CA LEU A 41 2.35 -3.13 12.33
C LEU A 41 1.61 -2.01 13.07
N PHE A 42 0.91 -2.32 14.15
CA PHE A 42 0.24 -1.34 15.00
C PHE A 42 1.21 -0.30 15.57
N VAL A 43 2.31 -0.76 16.18
CA VAL A 43 3.34 0.13 16.74
C VAL A 43 3.98 1.02 15.66
N ARG A 44 4.25 0.48 14.46
CA ARG A 44 4.80 1.27 13.34
C ARG A 44 3.83 2.33 12.82
N ASN A 45 2.52 2.09 12.87
CA ASN A 45 1.52 3.09 12.47
C ASN A 45 1.46 4.22 13.51
N LEU A 46 1.40 3.89 14.79
CA LEU A 46 1.39 4.87 15.89
C LEU A 46 2.62 5.80 15.83
N ILE A 47 3.82 5.24 15.65
CA ILE A 47 5.04 6.06 15.57
C ILE A 47 5.00 7.03 14.38
N ARG A 48 4.39 6.63 13.24
CA ARG A 48 4.29 7.50 12.06
C ARG A 48 3.30 8.65 12.26
N GLU A 49 2.25 8.42 13.05
CA GLU A 49 1.30 9.47 13.42
C GLU A 49 1.96 10.50 14.34
N VAL A 50 2.77 10.05 15.31
CA VAL A 50 3.46 10.93 16.28
C VAL A 50 4.64 11.67 15.65
N ALA A 51 5.55 10.97 14.95
CA ALA A 51 6.79 11.55 14.42
C ALA A 51 6.62 12.26 13.06
N GLY A 52 5.55 11.95 12.32
CA GLY A 52 5.30 12.51 11.00
C GLY A 52 6.28 12.04 9.92
N PHE A 53 6.35 12.80 8.82
CA PHE A 53 7.19 12.50 7.65
C PHE A 53 8.52 13.25 7.64
N ALA A 54 9.56 12.57 7.19
CA ALA A 54 10.87 13.17 6.97
C ALA A 54 10.86 14.17 5.78
N PRO A 55 11.78 15.14 5.71
CA PRO A 55 11.75 16.20 4.68
C PRO A 55 11.88 15.66 3.24
N TYR A 56 12.62 14.56 3.04
CA TYR A 56 12.72 13.93 1.72
C TYR A 56 11.41 13.21 1.31
N GLU A 57 10.62 12.75 2.28
CA GLU A 57 9.34 12.08 2.04
C GLU A 57 8.27 13.10 1.65
N LYS A 58 8.27 14.27 2.31
CA LYS A 58 7.43 15.42 1.96
C LYS A 58 7.67 15.87 0.51
N ARG A 59 8.94 16.01 0.11
CA ARG A 59 9.32 16.34 -1.28
C ARG A 59 8.87 15.28 -2.30
N ILE A 60 8.86 14.00 -1.93
CA ILE A 60 8.33 12.93 -2.80
C ILE A 60 6.81 13.08 -2.93
N THR A 61 6.08 13.35 -1.84
CA THR A 61 4.63 13.56 -1.91
C THR A 61 4.24 14.78 -2.73
N GLU A 62 4.98 15.88 -2.66
CA GLU A 62 4.76 17.07 -3.50
C GLU A 62 4.90 16.72 -4.99
N LEU A 63 5.97 16.02 -5.35
CA LEU A 63 6.19 15.60 -6.74
C LEU A 63 5.12 14.60 -7.23
N LEU A 64 4.63 13.73 -6.34
CA LEU A 64 3.54 12.80 -6.64
C LEU A 64 2.18 13.49 -6.77
N LYS A 65 1.93 14.59 -6.03
CA LYS A 65 0.71 15.40 -6.19
C LYS A 65 0.64 16.05 -7.59
N VAL A 66 1.79 16.51 -8.10
CA VAL A 66 1.91 17.12 -9.44
C VAL A 66 1.96 16.07 -10.57
N GLY A 67 2.03 14.77 -10.26
CA GLY A 67 2.11 13.70 -11.26
C GLY A 67 3.50 13.48 -11.88
N LYS A 68 4.57 14.06 -11.30
CA LYS A 68 5.95 13.94 -11.82
C LYS A 68 6.68 12.70 -11.26
N ASP A 69 6.16 11.51 -11.58
CA ASP A 69 6.62 10.23 -11.04
C ASP A 69 8.09 9.89 -11.34
N LYS A 70 8.56 10.17 -12.56
CA LYS A 70 9.97 9.92 -12.96
C LYS A 70 10.93 10.79 -12.15
N ARG A 71 10.53 12.02 -11.82
CA ARG A 71 11.31 12.94 -10.98
C ARG A 71 11.28 12.48 -9.52
N ALA A 72 10.14 12.03 -9.01
CA ALA A 72 10.02 11.45 -7.67
C ALA A 72 10.92 10.22 -7.50
N LEU A 73 10.97 9.32 -8.49
CA LEU A 73 11.87 8.16 -8.49
C LEU A 73 13.35 8.55 -8.49
N LYS A 74 13.74 9.58 -9.25
CA LYS A 74 15.13 10.07 -9.27
C LYS A 74 15.56 10.61 -7.91
N VAL A 75 14.66 11.32 -7.22
CA VAL A 75 14.90 11.84 -5.87
C VAL A 75 14.98 10.72 -4.84
N ALA A 76 14.04 9.77 -4.88
CA ALA A 76 14.05 8.61 -4.00
C ALA A 76 15.30 7.73 -4.21
N LYS A 77 15.73 7.52 -5.47
CA LYS A 77 16.95 6.78 -5.78
C LYS A 77 18.20 7.51 -5.27
N ARG A 78 18.29 8.83 -5.40
CA ARG A 78 19.42 9.62 -4.86
C ARG A 78 19.50 9.55 -3.33
N LYS A 79 18.38 9.38 -2.63
CA LYS A 79 18.33 9.29 -1.16
C LYS A 79 18.48 7.86 -0.62
N LEU A 80 17.89 6.86 -1.28
CA LEU A 80 17.87 5.45 -0.82
C LEU A 80 18.91 4.55 -1.52
N GLY A 81 19.59 5.07 -2.55
CA GLY A 81 20.61 4.40 -3.35
C GLY A 81 20.06 3.47 -4.45
N THR A 82 19.26 2.47 -4.07
CA THR A 82 18.82 1.42 -4.99
C THR A 82 17.45 1.67 -5.63
N HIS A 83 17.25 1.15 -6.84
CA HIS A 83 15.98 1.30 -7.56
C HIS A 83 14.82 0.53 -6.88
N LYS A 84 15.08 -0.67 -6.34
CA LYS A 84 14.08 -1.47 -5.63
C LYS A 84 13.55 -0.75 -4.38
N ARG A 85 14.45 -0.15 -3.57
CA ARG A 85 14.06 0.64 -2.39
C ARG A 85 13.30 1.91 -2.79
N ALA A 86 13.74 2.59 -3.84
CA ALA A 86 13.05 3.78 -4.35
C ALA A 86 11.62 3.49 -4.82
N LYS A 87 11.41 2.38 -5.55
CA LYS A 87 10.08 1.95 -5.99
C LYS A 87 9.17 1.63 -4.80
N LYS A 88 9.68 0.87 -3.82
CA LYS A 88 8.96 0.59 -2.57
C LYS A 88 8.55 1.86 -1.84
N LYS A 89 9.44 2.86 -1.76
CA LYS A 89 9.13 4.13 -1.09
C LYS A 89 8.12 4.97 -1.86
N ARG A 90 8.16 4.97 -3.19
CA ARG A 90 7.13 5.62 -4.03
C ARG A 90 5.76 5.00 -3.79
N GLU A 91 5.67 3.67 -3.77
CA GLU A 91 4.41 2.95 -3.52
C GLU A 91 3.85 3.28 -2.13
N GLU A 92 4.72 3.36 -1.12
CA GLU A 92 4.33 3.79 0.23
C GLU A 92 3.78 5.22 0.25
N MET A 93 4.47 6.19 -0.35
CA MET A 93 3.97 7.58 -0.41
C MET A 93 2.69 7.72 -1.25
N SER A 94 2.53 6.90 -2.30
CA SER A 94 1.29 6.83 -3.09
C SER A 94 0.13 6.25 -2.28
N SER A 95 0.38 5.26 -1.43
CA SER A 95 -0.62 4.71 -0.52
C SER A 95 -1.06 5.74 0.52
N VAL A 96 -0.12 6.51 1.08
CA VAL A 96 -0.42 7.61 2.00
C VAL A 96 -1.32 8.66 1.33
N LEU A 97 -1.00 9.10 0.11
CA LEU A 97 -1.83 10.05 -0.63
C LEU A 97 -3.24 9.51 -0.90
N ARG A 98 -3.37 8.22 -1.19
CA ARG A 98 -4.69 7.58 -1.36
C ARG A 98 -5.50 7.59 -0.07
N LYS A 99 -4.88 7.29 1.07
CA LYS A 99 -5.53 7.36 2.39
C LYS A 99 -5.97 8.79 2.73
N MET A 100 -5.11 9.77 2.48
CA MET A 100 -5.46 11.18 2.68
C MET A 100 -6.65 11.59 1.80
N ARG A 101 -6.63 11.21 0.53
CA ARG A 101 -7.73 11.51 -0.42
C ARG A 101 -9.04 10.86 0.00
N CYS A 102 -9.05 9.58 0.40
CA CYS A 102 -10.30 8.90 0.75
C CYS A 102 -10.97 9.50 1.98
N VAL A 103 -10.17 9.95 2.97
CA VAL A 103 -10.69 10.66 4.15
C VAL A 103 -11.28 12.00 3.73
N THR A 104 -10.59 12.79 2.89
CA THR A 104 -11.14 14.07 2.44
C THR A 104 -12.41 13.91 1.59
N THR A 105 -12.48 12.92 0.70
CA THR A 105 -13.65 12.73 -0.16
C THR A 105 -14.86 12.17 0.60
N SER A 106 -14.64 11.29 1.59
CA SER A 106 -15.74 10.77 2.41
C SER A 106 -16.37 11.84 3.28
N LEU A 107 -15.57 12.75 3.83
CA LEU A 107 -16.08 13.91 4.57
C LEU A 107 -16.83 14.88 3.64
N ILE A 108 -16.29 15.17 2.46
CA ILE A 108 -16.97 16.03 1.47
C ILE A 108 -18.30 15.42 1.04
N ILE A 109 -18.34 14.13 0.67
CA ILE A 109 -19.57 13.45 0.27
C ILE A 109 -20.58 13.42 1.42
N ALA A 110 -20.14 13.14 2.66
CA ALA A 110 -21.03 13.15 3.82
C ALA A 110 -21.59 14.55 4.11
N VAL A 111 -20.76 15.60 4.01
CA VAL A 111 -21.20 17.01 4.15
C VAL A 111 -22.18 17.38 3.05
N TYR A 112 -21.85 17.10 1.78
CA TYR A 112 -22.78 17.35 0.66
C TYR A 112 -24.09 16.57 0.82
N ILE A 113 -24.07 15.29 1.22
CA ILE A 113 -25.29 14.50 1.46
C ILE A 113 -26.09 15.08 2.64
N MET A 114 -25.46 15.47 3.74
CA MET A 114 -26.15 16.08 4.89
C MET A 114 -26.72 17.47 4.55
N ASP A 115 -25.99 18.29 3.82
CA ASP A 115 -26.46 19.60 3.35
C ASP A 115 -27.63 19.43 2.37
N THR A 116 -27.57 18.45 1.47
CA THR A 116 -28.66 18.18 0.51
C THR A 116 -29.90 17.64 1.22
N ILE A 117 -29.75 16.75 2.21
CA ILE A 117 -30.87 16.23 3.02
C ILE A 117 -31.50 17.34 3.87
N LEU A 118 -30.69 18.20 4.52
CA LEU A 118 -31.20 19.28 5.37
C LEU A 118 -31.91 20.38 4.55
N LEU A 119 -31.43 20.69 3.33
CA LEU A 119 -32.09 21.60 2.39
C LEU A 119 -33.34 21.01 1.72
N CYS A 120 -33.50 19.67 1.70
CA CYS A 120 -34.71 19.00 1.23
C CYS A 120 -35.78 18.80 2.33
N TYR A 121 -35.43 19.01 3.61
CA TYR A 121 -36.33 18.88 4.77
C TYR A 121 -36.90 20.19 5.38
N PRO A 122 -36.95 21.36 4.72
CA PRO A 122 -37.89 22.38 5.15
C PRO A 122 -39.27 22.05 4.54
N ILE A 123 -40.32 22.14 5.37
CA ILE A 123 -41.76 22.06 5.00
C ILE A 123 -42.40 20.66 5.09
N VAL A 124 -42.43 20.01 6.26
CA VAL A 124 -43.63 19.29 6.75
C VAL A 124 -43.42 18.80 8.19
N HIS A 125 -43.35 19.70 9.18
CA HIS A 125 -43.86 19.41 10.53
C HIS A 125 -43.79 20.65 11.43
N PHE A 126 -44.93 21.27 11.74
CA PHE A 126 -45.44 21.56 13.10
C PHE A 126 -46.72 22.45 13.00
N PRO A 127 -47.65 22.40 13.98
CA PRO A 127 -49.01 21.90 13.80
C PRO A 127 -50.06 22.96 14.14
N PHE A 128 -51.32 22.60 13.87
CA PHE A 128 -52.54 23.03 14.55
C PHE A 128 -52.34 23.87 15.85
N LEU A 129 -52.75 25.15 15.84
CA LEU A 129 -53.27 25.87 17.01
C LEU A 129 -54.05 27.14 16.59
N PHE A 130 -55.35 27.00 16.31
CA PHE A 130 -56.46 27.80 16.85
C PHE A 130 -57.80 27.19 16.40
#